data_AF-A0A0Q3GLQ6-F1
#
_entry.id   AF-A0A0Q3GLQ6-F1
#
_cell.length_a   1.000
_cell.length_b   1.000
_cell.length_c   1.000
_cell.angle_alpha   90.00
_cell.angle_beta   90.00
_cell.angle_gamma   90.00
#
_symmetry.space_group_name_H-M   'P 1'
#
loop_
_entity.id
_entity.type
_entity.pdbx_description
1 polymer ?
#
loop_
_entity_poly.entity_id
_entity_poly.type
_entity_poly.pdbx_seq_one_letter_code
_entity_poly.pdbx_strand_id
1 'polypeptide(L)'
;MEDTIDSLKAHAVRRFPKLSRWISTEAAARSGLQSLALGLNKRLADDARRSGGNLVFSPLSVYAALSLVAAGARDRTLSELLGVLGAPSREALAGHVSALTERALADQAQTGGPKISFACGSQTGLWRLTDKMDCRPEFLLEHLPGAPVPVGDFRLPRFKISFSAELNDVLKDMGVREAFEQGKADLSDMAADESSGRRLALQQVIHKAVMEVNEEGPRRPRYCGLEACCRNSPPEPVPVDFVADHPFAFFVIEELSGAILFAGHVLDPSIG
;
A
#
# COMPACT_ATOMS: atom_id res chain seq x y z
N MET A 1 -14.02 22.58 0.06
CA MET A 1 -13.73 21.55 1.09
C MET A 1 -12.22 21.38 1.24
N GLU A 2 -11.46 21.33 0.13
CA GLU A 2 -9.98 21.45 0.14
C GLU A 2 -9.50 22.74 0.82
N ASP A 3 -10.11 23.89 0.53
CA ASP A 3 -9.74 25.17 1.17
C ASP A 3 -9.88 25.15 2.70
N THR A 4 -10.83 24.38 3.22
CA THR A 4 -11.08 24.25 4.67
C THR A 4 -10.03 23.36 5.31
N ILE A 5 -9.63 22.29 4.62
CA ILE A 5 -8.57 21.37 5.06
C ILE A 5 -7.20 22.07 5.01
N ASP A 6 -6.93 22.83 3.96
CA ASP A 6 -5.67 23.56 3.82
C ASP A 6 -5.57 24.76 4.77
N SER A 7 -6.69 25.42 5.07
CA SER A 7 -6.75 26.45 6.11
C SER A 7 -6.58 25.86 7.52
N LEU A 8 -7.15 24.66 7.78
CA LEU A 8 -6.93 23.92 9.04
C LEU A 8 -5.49 23.44 9.19
N LYS A 9 -4.87 22.93 8.13
CA LYS A 9 -3.43 22.57 8.12
C LYS A 9 -2.57 23.79 8.36
N ALA A 10 -2.81 24.90 7.65
CA ALA A 10 -2.07 26.15 7.83
C ALA A 10 -2.21 26.70 9.26
N HIS A 11 -3.40 26.62 9.85
CA HIS A 11 -3.65 27.05 11.22
C HIS A 11 -2.97 26.14 12.26
N ALA A 12 -3.03 24.81 12.08
CA ALA A 12 -2.38 23.84 12.95
C ALA A 12 -0.84 23.94 12.90
N VAL A 13 -0.28 24.14 11.70
CA VAL A 13 1.16 24.35 11.47
C VAL A 13 1.66 25.60 12.20
N ARG A 14 0.85 26.67 12.22
CA ARG A 14 1.19 27.94 12.85
C ARG A 14 1.04 27.91 14.39
N ARG A 15 0.10 27.11 14.90
CA ARG A 15 -0.20 26.96 16.34
C ARG A 15 0.71 25.95 17.03
N PHE A 16 1.19 24.92 16.31
CA PHE A 16 1.97 23.82 16.85
C PHE A 16 3.12 23.41 15.92
N PRO A 17 4.30 24.07 16.00
CA PRO A 17 5.43 23.81 15.11
C PRO A 17 6.03 22.39 15.25
N LYS A 18 5.74 21.67 16.35
CA LYS A 18 6.09 20.25 16.48
C LYS A 18 5.14 19.33 15.68
N LEU A 19 3.87 19.73 15.52
CA LEU A 19 2.88 18.99 14.74
C LEU A 19 3.11 19.13 13.23
N SER A 20 3.59 20.27 12.75
CA SER A 20 3.88 20.46 11.31
C SER A 20 4.96 19.50 10.81
N ARG A 21 6.06 19.36 11.58
CA ARG A 21 7.11 18.38 11.28
C ARG A 21 6.57 16.95 11.26
N TRP A 22 5.66 16.63 12.17
CA TRP A 22 5.03 15.32 12.28
C TRP A 22 4.16 15.02 11.04
N ILE A 23 3.26 15.93 10.68
CA ILE A 23 2.39 15.84 9.49
C ILE A 23 3.21 15.70 8.19
N SER A 24 4.30 16.46 8.05
CA SER A 24 5.17 16.36 6.87
C SER A 24 5.88 15.01 6.78
N THR A 25 6.30 14.46 7.92
CA THR A 25 6.94 13.13 7.98
C THR A 25 5.95 12.04 7.61
N GLU A 26 4.70 12.14 8.08
CA GLU A 26 3.63 11.19 7.72
C GLU A 26 3.25 11.24 6.24
N ALA A 27 3.13 12.45 5.67
CA ALA A 27 2.81 12.60 4.25
C ALA A 27 3.94 12.03 3.36
N ALA A 28 5.20 12.23 3.74
CA ALA A 28 6.34 11.68 3.03
C ALA A 28 6.44 10.15 3.19
N ALA A 29 6.18 9.62 4.38
CA ALA A 29 6.12 8.17 4.64
C ALA A 29 5.07 7.47 3.78
N ARG A 30 3.88 8.08 3.72
CA ARG A 30 2.77 7.64 2.89
C ARG A 30 3.17 7.63 1.41
N SER A 31 3.77 8.72 0.94
CA SER A 31 4.22 8.86 -0.45
C SER A 31 5.27 7.80 -0.84
N GLY A 32 6.24 7.51 0.05
CA GLY A 32 7.26 6.50 -0.19
C GLY A 32 6.70 5.08 -0.25
N LEU A 33 5.87 4.69 0.72
CA LEU A 33 5.23 3.38 0.72
C LEU A 33 4.28 3.19 -0.48
N GLN A 34 3.54 4.22 -0.85
CA GLN A 34 2.65 4.18 -2.02
C GLN A 34 3.41 4.05 -3.33
N SER A 35 4.50 4.81 -3.48
CA SER A 35 5.37 4.73 -4.66
C SER A 35 5.97 3.32 -4.81
N LEU A 36 6.45 2.74 -3.70
CA LEU A 36 6.91 1.35 -3.70
C LEU A 36 5.78 0.38 -4.06
N ALA A 37 4.62 0.52 -3.42
CA ALA A 37 3.47 -0.37 -3.63
C ALA A 37 3.02 -0.40 -5.09
N LEU A 38 2.91 0.76 -5.73
CA LEU A 38 2.51 0.88 -7.13
C LEU A 38 3.61 0.41 -8.08
N GLY A 39 4.88 0.74 -7.78
CA GLY A 39 6.01 0.27 -8.56
C GLY A 39 6.18 -1.25 -8.56
N LEU A 40 5.89 -1.90 -7.42
CA LEU A 40 5.78 -3.35 -7.30
C LEU A 40 4.54 -3.89 -8.03
N ASN A 41 3.38 -3.25 -7.84
CA ASN A 41 2.12 -3.68 -8.46
C ASN A 41 2.26 -3.77 -9.97
N LYS A 42 2.83 -2.75 -10.62
CA LYS A 42 3.09 -2.74 -12.06
C LYS A 42 3.84 -3.98 -12.54
N ARG A 43 5.01 -4.22 -11.95
CA ARG A 43 5.96 -5.25 -12.39
C ARG A 43 5.42 -6.66 -12.11
N LEU A 44 4.82 -6.84 -10.93
CA LEU A 44 4.20 -8.10 -10.54
C LEU A 44 2.91 -8.37 -11.34
N ALA A 45 2.14 -7.34 -11.69
CA ALA A 45 0.96 -7.47 -12.51
C ALA A 45 1.30 -7.88 -13.95
N ASP A 46 2.38 -7.34 -14.52
CA ASP A 46 2.85 -7.74 -15.85
C ASP A 46 3.28 -9.21 -15.90
N ASP A 47 3.91 -9.71 -14.84
CA ASP A 47 4.26 -11.13 -14.69
C ASP A 47 3.02 -12.00 -14.47
N ALA A 48 2.07 -11.56 -13.63
CA ALA A 48 0.79 -12.24 -13.40
C ALA A 48 -0.05 -12.31 -14.69
N ARG A 49 -0.03 -11.25 -15.51
CA ARG A 49 -0.70 -11.20 -16.82
C ARG A 49 -0.13 -12.22 -17.79
N ARG A 50 1.20 -12.42 -17.78
CA ARG A 50 1.88 -13.40 -18.64
C ARG A 50 1.65 -14.84 -18.18
N SER A 51 1.56 -15.06 -16.87
CA SER A 51 1.39 -16.39 -16.27
C SER A 51 -0.08 -16.82 -16.10
N GLY A 52 -1.02 -15.88 -16.12
CA GLY A 52 -2.45 -16.14 -15.92
C GLY A 52 -2.85 -16.42 -14.46
N GLY A 53 -1.98 -16.11 -13.49
CA GLY A 53 -2.20 -16.39 -12.07
C GLY A 53 -2.77 -15.21 -11.27
N ASN A 54 -3.37 -15.52 -10.12
CA ASN A 54 -3.74 -14.52 -9.11
C ASN A 54 -2.47 -13.93 -8.47
N LEU A 55 -2.55 -12.66 -8.08
CA LEU A 55 -1.46 -11.93 -7.43
C LEU A 55 -1.91 -11.44 -6.06
N VAL A 56 -1.06 -11.61 -5.05
CA VAL A 56 -1.17 -10.92 -3.77
C VAL A 56 0.22 -10.60 -3.23
N PHE A 57 0.42 -9.38 -2.73
CA PHE A 57 1.63 -9.04 -2.01
C PHE A 57 1.36 -8.00 -0.92
N SER A 58 2.31 -7.84 -0.01
CA SER A 58 2.24 -6.85 1.07
C SER A 58 3.31 -5.80 0.85
N PRO A 59 2.97 -4.63 0.28
CA PRO A 59 3.92 -3.53 0.12
C PRO A 59 4.56 -3.13 1.44
N LEU A 60 3.78 -3.10 2.53
CA LEU A 60 4.28 -2.77 3.86
C LEU A 60 5.39 -3.72 4.33
N SER A 61 5.23 -5.02 4.11
CA SER A 61 6.25 -6.02 4.48
C SER A 61 7.55 -5.82 3.70
N VAL A 62 7.45 -5.59 2.38
CA VAL A 62 8.62 -5.31 1.53
C VAL A 62 9.29 -4.00 1.94
N TYR A 63 8.51 -2.96 2.21
CA TYR A 63 8.99 -1.65 2.66
C TYR A 63 9.78 -1.76 3.97
N ALA A 64 9.23 -2.49 4.95
CA ALA A 64 9.88 -2.70 6.25
C ALA A 64 11.20 -3.47 6.10
N ALA A 65 11.22 -4.55 5.31
CA ALA A 65 12.43 -5.32 5.06
C ALA A 65 13.53 -4.48 4.40
N LEU A 66 13.20 -3.74 3.34
CA LEU A 66 14.14 -2.86 2.66
C LEU A 66 14.61 -1.70 3.54
N SER A 67 13.76 -1.22 4.45
CA SER A 67 14.15 -0.18 5.41
C SER A 67 15.21 -0.68 6.40
N LEU A 68 15.13 -1.94 6.82
CA LEU A 68 16.17 -2.56 7.66
C LEU A 68 17.48 -2.71 6.90
N VAL A 69 17.44 -3.10 5.62
CA VAL A 69 18.63 -3.14 4.77
C VAL A 69 19.22 -1.73 4.62
N ALA A 70 18.39 -0.71 4.37
CA ALA A 70 18.82 0.67 4.24
C ALA A 70 19.46 1.22 5.52
N ALA A 71 18.97 0.83 6.70
CA ALA A 71 19.58 1.21 7.97
C ALA A 71 21.03 0.71 8.09
N GLY A 72 21.33 -0.43 7.45
CA GLY A 72 22.64 -1.04 7.41
C GLY A 72 23.51 -0.68 6.20
N ALA A 73 22.97 0.04 5.22
CA ALA A 73 23.62 0.32 3.95
C ALA A 73 24.33 1.67 3.92
N ARG A 74 25.46 1.81 3.22
CA ARG A 74 26.16 3.09 3.05
C ARG A 74 26.27 3.51 1.59
N ASP A 75 26.69 4.76 1.39
CA ASP A 75 27.05 5.36 0.10
C ASP A 75 26.00 5.14 -1.01
N ARG A 76 26.41 4.55 -2.13
CA ARG A 76 25.55 4.34 -3.28
C ARG A 76 24.48 3.27 -3.03
N THR A 77 24.83 2.18 -2.33
CA THR A 77 23.86 1.18 -1.88
C THR A 77 22.73 1.82 -1.05
N LEU A 78 23.06 2.72 -0.12
CA LEU A 78 22.06 3.48 0.65
C LEU A 78 21.22 4.38 -0.25
N SER A 79 21.86 5.10 -1.17
CA SER A 79 21.20 6.05 -2.07
C SER A 79 20.15 5.36 -2.96
N GLU A 80 20.48 4.18 -3.49
CA GLU A 80 19.56 3.36 -4.29
C GLU A 80 18.36 2.87 -3.46
N LEU A 81 18.60 2.39 -2.24
CA LEU A 81 17.54 1.96 -1.33
C LEU A 81 16.62 3.12 -0.93
N LEU A 82 17.18 4.27 -0.58
CA LEU A 82 16.43 5.49 -0.23
C LEU A 82 15.57 5.98 -1.40
N GLY A 83 16.10 5.91 -2.62
CA GLY A 83 15.37 6.27 -3.84
C GLY A 83 14.12 5.42 -4.04
N VAL A 84 14.22 4.10 -3.85
CA VAL A 84 13.09 3.17 -3.96
C VAL A 84 12.11 3.28 -2.80
N LEU A 85 12.59 3.59 -1.59
CA LEU A 85 11.76 3.79 -0.40
C LEU A 85 11.12 5.19 -0.34
N GLY A 86 11.43 6.07 -1.30
CA GLY A 86 10.92 7.44 -1.37
C GLY A 86 11.35 8.30 -0.17
N ALA A 87 12.55 8.08 0.36
CA ALA A 87 13.07 8.80 1.52
C ALA A 87 14.30 9.65 1.15
N PRO A 88 14.38 10.93 1.57
CA PRO A 88 15.51 11.79 1.23
C PRO A 88 16.77 11.49 2.06
N SER A 89 16.64 10.85 3.22
CA SER A 89 17.76 10.45 4.07
C SER A 89 17.39 9.26 4.95
N ARG A 90 18.40 8.65 5.59
CA ARG A 90 18.20 7.56 6.56
C ARG A 90 17.35 8.00 7.75
N GLU A 91 17.54 9.23 8.22
CA GLU A 91 16.77 9.80 9.34
C GLU A 91 15.31 10.04 8.94
N ALA A 92 15.07 10.51 7.71
CA ALA A 92 13.72 10.67 7.19
C ALA A 92 13.03 9.31 7.06
N LEU A 93 13.74 8.30 6.53
CA LEU A 93 13.23 6.92 6.45
C LEU A 93 12.90 6.35 7.83
N ALA A 94 13.78 6.52 8.82
CA ALA A 94 13.51 6.10 10.19
C ALA A 94 12.26 6.79 10.76
N GLY A 95 12.08 8.09 10.47
CA GLY A 95 10.86 8.82 10.81
C GLY A 95 9.61 8.25 10.14
N HIS A 96 9.71 7.85 8.86
CA HIS A 96 8.61 7.22 8.13
C HIS A 96 8.21 5.88 8.75
N VAL A 97 9.19 5.03 9.05
CA VAL A 97 8.97 3.70 9.67
C VAL A 97 8.37 3.83 11.07
N SER A 98 8.83 4.80 11.86
CA SER A 98 8.26 5.08 13.19
C SER A 98 6.78 5.46 13.09
N ALA A 99 6.44 6.39 12.19
CA ALA A 99 5.05 6.82 11.98
C ALA A 99 4.15 5.68 11.49
N LEU A 100 4.64 4.85 10.57
CA LEU A 100 3.93 3.66 10.11
C LEU A 100 3.73 2.64 11.23
N THR A 101 4.72 2.45 12.11
CA THR A 101 4.63 1.49 13.22
C THR A 101 3.57 1.90 14.23
N GLU A 102 3.50 3.19 14.57
CA GLU A 102 2.54 3.71 15.54
C GLU A 102 1.07 3.59 15.10
N ARG A 103 0.81 3.51 13.79
CA ARG A 103 -0.56 3.58 13.25
C ARG A 103 -0.98 2.34 12.46
N ALA A 104 -0.12 1.84 11.57
CA ALA A 104 -0.42 0.71 10.70
C ALA A 104 -0.09 -0.65 11.30
N LEU A 105 0.90 -0.73 12.20
CA LEU A 105 1.28 -1.96 12.91
C LEU A 105 0.75 -2.04 14.35
N ALA A 106 0.33 -0.91 14.92
CA ALA A 106 -0.32 -0.89 16.22
C ALA A 106 -1.72 -1.53 16.12
N ASP A 107 -2.06 -2.39 17.07
CA ASP A 107 -3.39 -3.01 17.15
C ASP A 107 -4.44 -1.93 17.48
N GLN A 108 -5.04 -1.37 16.44
CA GLN A 108 -6.01 -0.28 16.48
C GLN A 108 -7.46 -0.81 16.42
N ALA A 109 -7.72 -2.02 16.92
CA ALA A 109 -9.04 -2.68 16.86
C ALA A 109 -10.24 -1.82 17.37
N GLN A 110 -9.98 -0.75 18.14
CA GLN A 110 -10.99 0.16 18.68
C GLN A 110 -11.25 1.45 17.87
N THR A 111 -10.40 1.83 16.92
CA THR A 111 -10.49 3.13 16.20
C THR A 111 -10.92 3.02 14.73
N GLY A 112 -11.09 1.80 14.22
CA GLY A 112 -11.50 1.53 12.84
C GLY A 112 -10.51 0.55 12.20
N GLY A 113 -11.02 -0.58 11.70
CA GLY A 113 -10.19 -1.56 11.01
C GLY A 113 -9.70 -1.06 9.64
N PRO A 114 -8.77 -1.79 8.99
CA PRO A 114 -8.30 -1.43 7.65
C PRO A 114 -9.47 -1.35 6.66
N LYS A 115 -9.43 -0.33 5.79
CA LYS A 115 -10.36 -0.19 4.68
C LYS A 115 -9.95 -1.11 3.55
N ILE A 116 -10.83 -2.00 3.16
CA ILE A 116 -10.66 -2.79 1.94
C ILE A 116 -11.31 -2.02 0.79
N SER A 117 -10.52 -1.73 -0.23
CA SER A 117 -10.96 -1.05 -1.43
C SER A 117 -10.81 -1.98 -2.62
N PHE A 118 -11.84 -2.03 -3.46
CA PHE A 118 -11.87 -2.86 -4.65
C PHE A 118 -12.01 -1.98 -5.88
N ALA A 119 -11.29 -2.32 -6.93
CA ALA A 119 -11.41 -1.67 -8.22
C ALA A 119 -11.81 -2.73 -9.25
N CYS A 120 -13.10 -2.69 -9.61
CA CYS A 120 -13.72 -3.59 -10.56
C CYS A 120 -13.43 -3.09 -11.98
N GLY A 121 -12.74 -3.90 -12.79
CA GLY A 121 -12.41 -3.54 -14.17
C GLY A 121 -12.72 -4.71 -15.08
N SER A 122 -13.26 -4.49 -16.28
CA SER A 122 -13.53 -5.58 -17.23
C SER A 122 -12.27 -6.42 -17.56
N GLN A 123 -12.40 -7.56 -18.26
CA GLN A 123 -11.23 -8.38 -18.68
C GLN A 123 -10.09 -7.57 -19.36
N THR A 124 -10.42 -6.44 -19.99
CA THR A 124 -9.44 -5.46 -20.51
C THR A 124 -9.26 -4.23 -19.61
N GLY A 125 -10.23 -3.96 -18.73
CA GLY A 125 -10.29 -2.84 -17.80
C GLY A 125 -9.32 -2.96 -16.62
N LEU A 126 -9.03 -4.16 -16.12
CA LEU A 126 -8.06 -4.35 -15.03
C LEU A 126 -6.67 -3.79 -15.41
N TRP A 127 -6.17 -4.13 -16.60
CA TRP A 127 -4.86 -3.65 -17.06
C TRP A 127 -4.86 -2.14 -17.31
N ARG A 128 -5.95 -1.60 -17.90
CA ARG A 128 -6.12 -0.15 -18.07
C ARG A 128 -6.17 0.59 -16.74
N LEU A 129 -6.71 -0.04 -15.70
CA LEU A 129 -6.74 0.50 -14.35
C LEU A 129 -5.32 0.51 -13.75
N THR A 130 -4.57 -0.58 -13.90
CA THR A 130 -3.16 -0.63 -13.48
C THR A 130 -2.33 0.46 -14.18
N ASP A 131 -2.50 0.63 -15.49
CA ASP A 131 -1.85 1.70 -16.26
C ASP A 131 -2.22 3.10 -15.72
N LYS A 132 -3.49 3.32 -15.33
CA LYS A 132 -3.93 4.59 -14.74
C LYS A 132 -3.31 4.84 -13.36
N MET A 133 -3.23 3.81 -12.52
CA MET A 133 -2.60 3.90 -11.19
C MET A 133 -1.11 4.19 -11.30
N ASP A 134 -0.44 3.64 -12.32
CA ASP A 134 0.95 3.94 -12.62
C ASP A 134 1.16 5.39 -13.07
N CYS A 135 0.30 5.89 -13.96
CA CYS A 135 0.40 7.25 -14.47
C CYS A 135 0.07 8.31 -13.41
N ARG A 136 -0.82 7.98 -12.46
CA ARG A 136 -1.26 8.88 -11.39
C ARG A 136 -1.34 8.14 -10.06
N PRO A 137 -0.29 8.15 -9.24
CA PRO A 137 -0.28 7.47 -7.93
C PRO A 137 -1.42 7.89 -7.00
N GLU A 138 -1.82 9.15 -7.09
CA GLU A 138 -2.93 9.75 -6.35
C GLU A 138 -4.29 9.15 -6.75
N PHE A 139 -4.40 8.56 -7.95
CA PHE A 139 -5.63 7.98 -8.48
C PHE A 139 -6.29 7.04 -7.48
N LEU A 140 -5.49 6.16 -6.86
CA LEU A 140 -6.02 5.18 -5.93
C LEU A 140 -6.67 5.83 -4.72
N LEU A 141 -6.06 6.90 -4.18
CA LEU A 141 -6.58 7.64 -3.02
C LEU A 141 -7.75 8.55 -3.37
N GLU A 142 -7.69 9.21 -4.53
CA GLU A 142 -8.77 10.05 -5.07
C GLU A 142 -10.08 9.27 -5.28
N HIS A 143 -9.96 7.98 -5.59
CA HIS A 143 -11.11 7.11 -5.87
C HIS A 143 -11.48 6.22 -4.67
N LEU A 144 -10.90 6.46 -3.49
CA LEU A 144 -11.39 5.81 -2.27
C LEU A 144 -12.74 6.40 -1.88
N PRO A 145 -13.72 5.57 -1.50
CA PRO A 145 -15.01 6.06 -1.04
C PRO A 145 -14.82 6.91 0.24
N GLY A 146 -15.05 8.22 0.11
CA GLY A 146 -14.98 9.17 1.22
C GLY A 146 -16.16 9.10 2.19
N ALA A 147 -17.26 8.46 1.76
CA ALA A 147 -18.47 8.25 2.57
C ALA A 147 -19.14 6.92 2.18
N PRO A 148 -19.93 6.31 3.09
CA PRO A 148 -20.79 5.18 2.73
C PRO A 148 -21.74 5.58 1.61
N VAL A 149 -21.80 4.75 0.57
CA VAL A 149 -22.71 4.92 -0.56
C VAL A 149 -23.71 3.76 -0.56
N PRO A 150 -25.01 4.02 -0.82
CA PRO A 150 -25.97 2.95 -1.04
C PRO A 150 -25.54 2.12 -2.25
N VAL A 151 -25.41 0.81 -2.03
CA VAL A 151 -25.12 -0.16 -3.08
C VAL A 151 -26.39 -0.93 -3.42
N GLY A 152 -26.57 -1.21 -4.71
CA GLY A 152 -27.64 -2.10 -5.19
C GLY A 152 -27.24 -3.55 -5.00
N ASP A 153 -27.00 -4.26 -6.10
CA ASP A 153 -26.44 -5.61 -6.08
C ASP A 153 -24.97 -5.57 -5.62
N PHE A 154 -24.65 -6.29 -4.54
CA PHE A 154 -23.29 -6.42 -4.02
C PHE A 154 -22.87 -7.90 -4.06
N ARG A 155 -21.95 -8.23 -4.98
CA ARG A 155 -21.38 -9.57 -5.12
C ARG A 155 -19.86 -9.49 -5.12
N LEU A 156 -19.25 -10.09 -4.11
CA LEU A 156 -17.81 -10.29 -4.01
C LEU A 156 -17.56 -11.80 -3.78
N PRO A 157 -16.78 -12.49 -4.62
CA PRO A 157 -16.52 -13.90 -4.43
C PRO A 157 -15.67 -14.13 -3.17
N ARG A 158 -15.90 -15.26 -2.49
CA ARG A 158 -14.93 -15.80 -1.54
C ARG A 158 -13.73 -16.32 -2.32
N PHE A 159 -12.54 -16.06 -1.80
CA PHE A 159 -11.31 -16.58 -2.39
C PHE A 159 -10.23 -16.73 -1.34
N LYS A 160 -9.29 -17.63 -1.61
CA LYS A 160 -8.04 -17.78 -0.89
C LYS A 160 -6.94 -17.83 -1.92
N ILE A 161 -6.02 -16.87 -1.85
CA ILE A 161 -4.92 -16.77 -2.80
C ILE A 161 -3.61 -16.75 -2.03
N SER A 162 -2.62 -17.46 -2.55
CA SER A 162 -1.26 -17.45 -2.06
C SER A 162 -0.32 -17.09 -3.20
N PHE A 163 0.67 -16.25 -2.90
CA PHE A 163 1.67 -15.82 -3.87
C PHE A 163 3.04 -15.83 -3.21
N SER A 164 4.03 -16.30 -3.96
CA SER A 164 5.43 -16.35 -3.55
C SER A 164 6.28 -15.98 -4.74
N ALA A 165 7.13 -14.96 -4.61
CA ALA A 165 8.03 -14.52 -5.68
C ALA A 165 9.40 -14.08 -5.14
N GLU A 166 10.41 -14.28 -5.96
CA GLU A 166 11.71 -13.62 -5.79
C GLU A 166 11.63 -12.22 -6.41
N LEU A 167 11.87 -11.20 -5.59
CA LEU A 167 11.76 -9.79 -5.99
C LEU A 167 13.07 -9.20 -6.51
N ASN A 168 14.11 -10.01 -6.67
CA ASN A 168 15.45 -9.53 -7.04
C ASN A 168 15.43 -8.68 -8.33
N ASP A 169 14.88 -9.23 -9.41
CA ASP A 169 14.88 -8.55 -10.70
C ASP A 169 13.91 -7.36 -10.71
N VAL A 170 12.81 -7.47 -9.97
CA VAL A 170 11.85 -6.38 -9.75
C VAL A 170 12.54 -5.21 -9.04
N LEU A 171 13.28 -5.46 -7.96
CA LEU A 171 13.97 -4.43 -7.18
C LEU A 171 15.15 -3.82 -7.94
N LYS A 172 15.90 -4.63 -8.71
CA LYS A 172 16.94 -4.13 -9.62
C LYS A 172 16.38 -3.21 -10.70
N ASP A 173 15.23 -3.56 -11.26
CA ASP A 173 14.54 -2.71 -12.25
C ASP A 173 13.98 -1.43 -11.62
N MET A 174 13.58 -1.50 -10.34
CA MET A 174 13.18 -0.31 -9.56
C MET A 174 14.37 0.58 -9.15
N GLY A 175 15.61 0.10 -9.27
CA GLY A 175 16.82 0.89 -9.05
C GLY A 175 17.76 0.40 -7.95
N VAL A 176 17.39 -0.65 -7.21
CA VAL A 176 18.26 -1.27 -6.19
C VAL A 176 19.17 -2.29 -6.87
N ARG A 177 20.34 -1.86 -7.36
CA ARG A 177 21.26 -2.73 -8.11
C ARG A 177 22.48 -3.10 -7.27
N GLU A 178 23.16 -2.11 -6.73
CA GLU A 178 24.43 -2.28 -6.02
C GLU A 178 24.28 -3.18 -4.79
N ALA A 179 23.11 -3.14 -4.12
CA ALA A 179 22.82 -4.00 -2.98
C ALA A 179 22.91 -5.50 -3.31
N PHE A 180 22.69 -5.91 -4.57
CA PHE A 180 22.79 -7.29 -5.03
C PHE A 180 24.15 -7.65 -5.65
N GLU A 181 25.05 -6.68 -5.80
CA GLU A 181 26.35 -6.87 -6.43
C GLU A 181 27.42 -7.22 -5.41
N GLN A 182 27.92 -8.46 -5.49
CA GLN A 182 28.99 -8.93 -4.61
C GLN A 182 30.26 -8.08 -4.79
N GLY A 183 30.78 -7.57 -3.68
CA GLY A 183 31.97 -6.72 -3.66
C GLY A 183 31.72 -5.23 -3.92
N LYS A 184 30.51 -4.84 -4.35
CA LYS A 184 30.11 -3.42 -4.45
C LYS A 184 29.13 -3.00 -3.37
N ALA A 185 28.18 -3.88 -3.02
CA ALA A 185 27.25 -3.64 -1.93
C ALA A 185 27.99 -3.18 -0.67
N ASP A 186 27.55 -2.05 -0.11
CA ASP A 186 28.03 -1.57 1.18
C ASP A 186 26.94 -1.71 2.23
N LEU A 187 26.99 -2.82 2.97
CA LEU A 187 26.12 -3.13 4.11
C LEU A 187 26.90 -3.17 5.43
N SER A 188 27.97 -2.36 5.55
CA SER A 188 28.89 -2.44 6.69
C SER A 188 28.26 -2.14 8.05
N ASP A 189 27.14 -1.41 8.07
CA ASP A 189 26.42 -1.10 9.31
C ASP A 189 25.54 -2.29 9.78
N MET A 190 25.31 -3.33 8.97
CA MET A 190 24.53 -4.52 9.37
C MET A 190 25.31 -5.52 10.22
N ALA A 191 26.56 -5.77 9.87
CA ALA A 191 27.41 -6.70 10.59
C ALA A 191 28.86 -6.22 10.54
N ALA A 192 29.47 -6.14 11.73
CA ALA A 192 30.89 -5.86 11.86
C ALA A 192 31.66 -7.14 11.53
N ASP A 193 31.89 -7.43 10.24
CA ASP A 193 32.87 -8.43 9.83
C ASP A 193 34.13 -7.75 9.27
N GLU A 194 34.88 -7.15 10.18
CA GLU A 194 36.24 -6.63 9.94
C GLU A 194 37.24 -7.76 9.64
N SER A 195 36.88 -9.02 9.91
CA SER A 195 37.82 -10.14 9.95
C SER A 195 37.97 -10.88 8.60
N SER A 196 36.93 -10.87 7.76
CA SER A 196 36.95 -11.57 6.48
C SER A 196 37.23 -10.67 5.27
N GLY A 197 37.13 -9.34 5.43
CA GLY A 197 37.21 -8.37 4.33
C GLY A 197 36.14 -8.57 3.24
N ARG A 198 35.14 -9.44 3.47
CA ARG A 198 34.07 -9.72 2.51
C ARG A 198 32.92 -8.76 2.71
N ARG A 199 32.69 -7.91 1.71
CA ARG A 199 31.49 -7.07 1.65
C ARG A 199 30.25 -7.95 1.53
N LEU A 200 29.30 -7.75 2.45
CA LEU A 200 27.99 -8.37 2.41
C LEU A 200 27.19 -7.83 1.21
N ALA A 201 26.41 -8.69 0.57
CA ALA A 201 25.48 -8.32 -0.48
C ALA A 201 24.16 -9.07 -0.29
N LEU A 202 23.05 -8.45 -0.70
CA LEU A 202 21.76 -9.12 -0.81
C LEU A 202 21.86 -10.25 -1.83
N GLN A 203 21.53 -11.46 -1.42
CA GLN A 203 21.44 -12.59 -2.33
C GLN A 203 20.03 -12.72 -2.90
N GLN A 204 19.02 -12.80 -2.02
CA GLN A 204 17.64 -13.02 -2.42
C GLN A 204 16.66 -12.25 -1.54
N VAL A 205 15.63 -11.70 -2.17
CA VAL A 205 14.46 -11.13 -1.51
C VAL A 205 13.26 -11.98 -1.92
N ILE A 206 12.78 -12.80 -1.00
CA ILE A 206 11.61 -13.66 -1.23
C ILE A 206 10.42 -13.04 -0.50
N HIS A 207 9.37 -12.75 -1.25
CA HIS A 207 8.12 -12.25 -0.68
C HIS A 207 7.03 -13.31 -0.81
N LYS A 208 6.36 -13.59 0.31
CA LYS A 208 5.21 -14.49 0.36
C LYS A 208 4.04 -13.79 1.02
N ALA A 209 2.87 -13.85 0.40
CA ALA A 209 1.63 -13.35 0.96
C ALA A 209 0.49 -14.33 0.75
N VAL A 210 -0.44 -14.31 1.70
CA VAL A 210 -1.69 -15.07 1.63
C VAL A 210 -2.81 -14.09 1.94
N MET A 211 -3.86 -14.11 1.12
CA MET A 211 -5.10 -13.37 1.37
C MET A 211 -6.26 -14.35 1.34
N GLU A 212 -7.12 -14.25 2.34
CA GLU A 212 -8.34 -15.02 2.43
C GLU A 212 -9.49 -14.06 2.68
N VAL A 213 -10.47 -14.09 1.78
CA VAL A 213 -11.73 -13.36 1.93
C VAL A 213 -12.83 -14.37 2.19
N ASN A 214 -13.35 -14.33 3.41
CA ASN A 214 -14.47 -15.12 3.88
C ASN A 214 -15.65 -14.20 4.27
N GLU A 215 -16.77 -14.80 4.61
CA GLU A 215 -17.98 -14.08 5.07
C GLU A 215 -17.91 -13.71 6.57
N GLU A 216 -16.82 -14.03 7.27
CA GLU A 216 -16.66 -13.73 8.70
C GLU A 216 -16.23 -12.27 8.91
N GLY A 217 -17.20 -11.37 8.82
CA GLY A 217 -17.04 -9.99 9.29
C GLY A 217 -17.27 -9.86 10.80
N PRO A 218 -16.71 -8.83 11.46
CA PRO A 218 -17.17 -8.42 12.78
C PRO A 218 -18.67 -8.13 12.69
N ARG A 219 -19.47 -8.77 13.55
CA ARG A 219 -20.91 -8.58 13.64
C ARG A 219 -21.20 -7.14 14.11
N ARG A 220 -21.23 -6.19 13.19
CA ARG A 220 -21.53 -4.78 13.51
C ARG A 220 -23.01 -4.64 13.89
N PRO A 221 -23.34 -3.73 14.82
CA PRO A 221 -24.71 -3.53 15.29
C PRO A 221 -25.60 -3.06 14.15
N ARG A 222 -26.81 -3.61 14.11
CA ARG A 222 -27.91 -3.16 13.24
C ARG A 222 -28.26 -1.73 13.64
N TYR A 223 -28.03 -0.76 12.77
CA TYR A 223 -28.60 0.58 12.95
C TYR A 223 -30.10 0.50 12.63
N CYS A 224 -30.95 0.56 13.66
CA CYS A 224 -32.38 0.78 13.50
C CYS A 224 -32.62 2.18 12.96
N GLY A 225 -33.48 2.26 11.94
CA GLY A 225 -33.85 3.51 11.28
C GLY A 225 -34.60 4.48 12.19
N LEU A 226 -34.44 5.76 11.91
CA LEU A 226 -35.37 6.80 12.31
C LEU A 226 -35.71 7.59 11.04
N GLU A 227 -36.92 7.37 10.53
CA GLU A 227 -37.52 8.24 9.50
C GLU A 227 -37.82 9.60 10.11
N ALA A 228 -37.14 10.64 9.62
CA ALA A 228 -37.52 12.02 9.84
C ALA A 228 -38.15 12.54 8.54
N CYS A 229 -39.47 12.71 8.55
CA CYS A 229 -40.24 13.28 7.44
C CYS A 229 -39.88 14.76 7.23
N CYS A 230 -38.91 15.05 6.37
CA CYS A 230 -38.66 16.39 5.86
C CYS A 230 -39.18 16.51 4.43
N ARG A 231 -40.20 17.35 4.26
CA ARG A 231 -40.87 17.64 2.99
C ARG A 231 -39.97 18.59 2.17
N ASN A 232 -39.01 18.02 1.45
CA ASN A 232 -38.20 18.53 0.32
C ASN A 232 -36.83 17.83 0.31
N SER A 233 -36.83 16.50 0.20
CA SER A 233 -35.60 15.72 0.07
C SER A 233 -35.02 15.90 -1.34
N PRO A 234 -33.70 16.13 -1.50
CA PRO A 234 -33.04 15.91 -2.79
C PRO A 234 -33.32 14.48 -3.28
N PRO A 235 -33.32 14.21 -4.60
CA PRO A 235 -33.57 12.87 -5.12
C PRO A 235 -32.63 11.86 -4.45
N GLU A 236 -33.18 10.71 -4.04
CA GLU A 236 -32.38 9.65 -3.42
C GLU A 236 -31.23 9.27 -4.34
N PRO A 237 -29.99 9.15 -3.82
CA PRO A 237 -28.85 8.76 -4.63
C PRO A 237 -29.13 7.39 -5.25
N VAL A 238 -29.03 7.32 -6.59
CA VAL A 238 -29.23 6.08 -7.33
C VAL A 238 -28.19 5.06 -6.83
N PRO A 239 -28.61 3.88 -6.34
CA PRO A 239 -27.68 2.87 -5.88
C PRO A 239 -26.75 2.43 -7.02
N VAL A 240 -25.50 2.16 -6.68
CA VAL A 240 -24.53 1.61 -7.63
C VAL A 240 -24.34 0.12 -7.33
N ASP A 241 -24.44 -0.71 -8.36
CA ASP A 241 -24.14 -2.14 -8.24
C ASP A 241 -22.62 -2.37 -8.18
N PHE A 242 -22.19 -3.26 -7.28
CA PHE A 242 -20.83 -3.74 -7.19
C PHE A 242 -20.83 -5.26 -7.40
N VAL A 243 -20.52 -5.70 -8.61
CA VAL A 243 -20.52 -7.12 -8.98
C VAL A 243 -19.13 -7.51 -9.49
N ALA A 244 -18.37 -8.19 -8.66
CA ALA A 244 -17.04 -8.70 -8.98
C ALA A 244 -17.11 -10.12 -9.58
N ASP A 245 -17.82 -10.27 -10.71
CA ASP A 245 -17.97 -11.53 -11.45
C ASP A 245 -16.94 -11.72 -12.58
N HIS A 246 -15.90 -10.91 -12.57
CA HIS A 246 -14.83 -10.85 -13.57
C HIS A 246 -13.54 -10.32 -12.91
N PRO A 247 -12.35 -10.38 -13.57
CA PRO A 247 -11.09 -10.03 -12.93
C PRO A 247 -11.08 -8.66 -12.24
N PHE A 248 -10.55 -8.56 -11.02
CA PHE A 248 -10.57 -7.33 -10.24
C PHE A 248 -9.26 -7.12 -9.45
N ALA A 249 -8.97 -5.85 -9.14
CA ALA A 249 -7.91 -5.49 -8.20
C ALA A 249 -8.48 -5.18 -6.82
N PHE A 250 -7.71 -5.48 -5.78
CA PHE A 250 -8.03 -5.09 -4.41
C PHE A 250 -6.82 -4.45 -3.72
N PHE A 251 -7.11 -3.54 -2.80
CA PHE A 251 -6.14 -2.87 -1.96
C PHE A 251 -6.67 -2.83 -0.53
N VAL A 252 -5.87 -3.30 0.41
CA VAL A 252 -6.15 -3.16 1.84
C VAL A 252 -5.35 -1.98 2.34
N ILE A 253 -6.04 -0.94 2.78
CA ILE A 253 -5.46 0.36 3.12
C ILE A 253 -5.80 0.66 4.57
N GLU A 254 -4.80 1.01 5.37
CA GLU A 254 -5.05 1.48 6.72
C GLU A 254 -5.57 2.93 6.67
N GLU A 255 -6.68 3.19 7.36
CA GLU A 255 -7.49 4.40 7.16
C GLU A 255 -6.79 5.69 7.61
N LEU A 256 -5.99 5.65 8.68
CA LEU A 256 -5.39 6.85 9.26
C LEU A 256 -4.11 7.26 8.54
N SER A 257 -3.23 6.32 8.25
CA SER A 257 -1.94 6.55 7.59
C SER A 257 -2.06 6.56 6.07
N GLY A 258 -3.07 5.88 5.50
CA GLY A 258 -3.17 5.63 4.06
C GLY A 258 -2.17 4.59 3.56
N ALA A 259 -1.57 3.81 4.46
CA ALA A 259 -0.62 2.76 4.14
C ALA A 259 -1.30 1.59 3.41
N ILE A 260 -0.71 1.15 2.31
CA ILE A 260 -1.18 -0.02 1.55
C ILE A 260 -0.60 -1.27 2.21
N LEU A 261 -1.44 -2.00 2.96
CA LEU A 261 -1.07 -3.21 3.67
C LEU A 261 -0.97 -4.41 2.72
N PHE A 262 -1.92 -4.53 1.81
CA PHE A 262 -1.98 -5.55 0.78
C PHE A 262 -2.47 -4.98 -0.55
N ALA A 263 -1.95 -5.51 -1.64
CA ALA A 263 -2.43 -5.27 -2.99
C ALA A 263 -2.48 -6.59 -3.74
N GLY A 264 -3.43 -6.74 -4.65
CA GLY A 264 -3.55 -7.96 -5.43
C GLY A 264 -4.56 -7.91 -6.55
N HIS A 265 -4.41 -8.85 -7.48
CA HIS A 265 -5.28 -9.04 -8.64
C HIS A 265 -5.88 -10.44 -8.56
N VAL A 266 -7.20 -10.53 -8.67
CA VAL A 266 -7.93 -11.80 -8.78
C VAL A 266 -8.35 -11.93 -10.23
N LEU A 267 -7.77 -12.91 -10.94
CA LEU A 267 -8.14 -13.27 -12.31
C LEU A 267 -9.17 -14.40 -12.31
N ASP A 268 -9.00 -15.37 -11.41
CA ASP A 268 -9.96 -16.46 -11.17
C ASP A 268 -10.04 -16.78 -9.67
N PRO A 269 -11.16 -16.48 -8.99
CA PRO A 269 -11.31 -16.72 -7.55
C PRO A 269 -11.34 -18.21 -7.18
N SER A 270 -11.47 -19.11 -8.16
CA SER A 270 -11.48 -20.56 -7.96
C SER A 270 -10.08 -21.16 -7.84
N ILE A 271 -9.04 -20.40 -8.18
CA ILE A 271 -7.63 -20.84 -8.18
C ILE A 271 -6.95 -20.31 -6.90
N GLY A 272 -6.51 -21.24 -6.04
CA GLY A 272 -5.87 -20.94 -4.75
C GLY A 272 -4.80 -21.95 -4.35
#